data_AF-A0A0H5RNB9-F1
#
_entry.id   AF-A0A0H5RNB9-F1
#
_cell.length_a   1.000
_cell.length_b   1.000
_cell.length_c   1.000
_cell.angle_alpha   90.00
_cell.angle_beta   90.00
_cell.angle_gamma   90.00
#
_symmetry.space_group_name_H-M   'P 1'
#
loop_
_entity.id
_entity.type
_entity.pdbx_description
1 polymer ?
#
loop_
_entity_poly.entity_id
_entity_poly.type
_entity_poly.pdbx_seq_one_letter_code
_entity_poly.pdbx_strand_id
1 'polypeptide(L)'
;NHQNLVWLRFPLCYLSEVHLIYQIIMNSSPVVNWQTSVPTPIHYPMNMMQSPYIQESPNAVKRSRRVWRNVVGVIVGVLILLCIIVYFVYKSESQFVRATEDLTRKINLYITTPPTEEQCAAFKNQLREWNRIYGGKRIPGGNKYVNMVLEAEQNYFSAYKAKFDELLSLYSKMEDYLQRHIYKWSRNEQTSLAVYLDQADYLEKSLILHPPSVFVAENRLARKLSYSNGAEVVVKKFQSELTGSNRENFIGLKQKWETALFGKHLSYPVSGSVWKLILEVDSWFEKHQFLIQS
;
A
#
# COMPACT_ATOMS: atom_id res chain seq x y z
N ASN A 1 -2.33 20.33 -17.88
CA ASN A 1 -1.80 19.12 -17.21
C ASN A 1 -1.99 19.22 -15.70
N HIS A 2 -3.19 18.95 -15.20
CA HIS A 2 -3.42 18.70 -13.76
C HIS A 2 -4.44 17.57 -13.61
N GLN A 3 -3.91 16.36 -13.56
CA GLN A 3 -4.58 15.22 -12.95
C GLN A 3 -4.52 15.40 -11.43
N ASN A 4 -5.61 15.14 -10.72
CA ASN A 4 -5.74 14.79 -9.28
C ASN A 4 -7.18 15.18 -8.89
N LEU A 5 -8.10 14.26 -8.63
CA LEU A 5 -8.28 13.69 -7.28
C LEU A 5 -9.33 12.56 -7.30
N VAL A 6 -9.13 11.52 -8.12
CA VAL A 6 -9.77 10.22 -7.88
C VAL A 6 -8.79 9.15 -8.36
N TRP A 7 -7.70 8.94 -7.62
CA TRP A 7 -6.77 7.86 -7.91
C TRP A 7 -6.94 6.78 -6.86
N LEU A 8 -7.29 5.59 -7.35
CA LEU A 8 -7.23 4.29 -6.69
C LEU A 8 -5.89 4.12 -5.97
N ARG A 9 -5.78 4.65 -4.76
CA ARG A 9 -4.75 4.30 -3.80
C ARG A 9 -5.16 2.94 -3.25
N PHE A 10 -4.66 1.86 -3.85
CA PHE A 10 -4.71 0.56 -3.18
C PHE A 10 -3.57 0.55 -2.16
N PRO A 11 -3.83 0.60 -0.84
CA PRO A 11 -2.84 0.09 0.10
C PRO A 11 -2.63 -1.39 -0.22
N LEU A 12 -1.39 -1.88 -0.13
CA LEU A 12 -1.07 -3.30 -0.22
C LEU A 12 -1.90 -4.14 0.78
N CYS A 13 -2.44 -3.51 1.83
CA CYS A 13 -3.38 -4.12 2.77
C CYS A 13 -4.73 -4.54 2.17
N TYR A 14 -5.14 -4.01 1.01
CA TYR A 14 -6.37 -4.47 0.33
C TYR A 14 -6.22 -5.82 -0.38
N LEU A 15 -5.01 -6.35 -0.50
CA LEU A 15 -4.79 -7.74 -0.90
C LEU A 15 -4.85 -8.71 0.30
N SER A 16 -4.92 -8.22 1.53
CA SER A 16 -4.96 -9.06 2.74
C SER A 16 -6.37 -9.52 3.15
N GLU A 17 -7.44 -8.85 2.68
CA GLU A 17 -8.82 -9.29 2.96
C GLU A 17 -9.23 -10.54 2.15
N VAL A 18 -8.46 -10.94 1.14
CA VAL A 18 -8.63 -12.25 0.48
C VAL A 18 -7.96 -13.39 1.29
N HIS A 19 -7.13 -13.07 2.29
CA HIS A 19 -6.43 -14.06 3.12
C HIS A 19 -7.09 -14.38 4.47
N LEU A 20 -8.21 -13.73 4.81
CA LEU A 20 -9.10 -14.20 5.88
C LEU A 20 -9.63 -15.62 5.58
N ILE A 21 -9.59 -16.03 4.31
CA ILE A 21 -10.00 -17.38 3.85
C ILE A 21 -8.93 -18.46 4.16
N TYR A 22 -7.65 -18.11 4.31
CA TYR A 22 -6.61 -19.12 4.63
C TYR A 22 -6.43 -19.37 6.13
N GLN A 23 -6.91 -18.48 7.01
CA GLN A 23 -6.88 -18.71 8.46
C GLN A 23 -7.94 -19.72 8.95
N ILE A 24 -8.90 -20.15 8.11
CA ILE A 24 -10.01 -21.04 8.53
C ILE A 24 -9.68 -22.55 8.46
N ILE A 25 -8.63 -23.00 7.77
CA ILE A 25 -8.33 -24.46 7.67
C ILE A 25 -6.89 -24.77 8.09
N MET A 26 -6.48 -24.11 9.17
CA MET A 26 -5.53 -24.61 10.17
C MET A 26 -6.32 -25.38 11.25
N ASN A 27 -7.14 -26.37 10.87
CA ASN A 27 -7.95 -27.13 11.84
C ASN A 27 -7.99 -28.65 11.55
N SER A 28 -6.84 -29.23 11.22
CA SER A 28 -6.63 -30.67 11.34
C SER A 28 -5.16 -30.99 11.62
N SER A 29 -4.75 -30.73 12.87
CA SER A 29 -3.69 -31.53 13.50
C SER A 29 -4.25 -32.94 13.79
N PRO A 30 -3.44 -34.01 13.80
CA PRO A 30 -2.77 -34.29 15.06
C PRO A 30 -1.35 -34.89 14.97
N VAL A 31 -0.53 -34.45 15.93
CA VAL A 31 0.22 -35.29 16.89
C VAL A 31 1.29 -36.22 16.32
N VAL A 32 2.53 -35.73 16.48
CA VAL A 32 3.75 -36.53 16.63
C VAL A 32 3.63 -37.34 17.92
N ASN A 33 3.78 -38.67 17.85
CA ASN A 33 4.04 -39.49 19.02
C ASN A 33 5.19 -40.47 18.73
N TRP A 34 6.26 -40.34 19.51
CA TRP A 34 7.40 -41.24 19.56
C TRP A 34 7.03 -42.46 20.41
N GLN A 35 7.06 -43.67 19.86
CA GLN A 35 7.19 -44.89 20.66
C GLN A 35 7.70 -46.07 19.81
N THR A 36 8.96 -46.40 20.05
CA THR A 36 9.62 -47.66 19.74
C THR A 36 8.94 -48.80 20.50
N SER A 37 8.33 -49.75 19.79
CA SER A 37 7.86 -51.01 20.37
C SER A 37 8.65 -52.19 19.80
N VAL A 38 9.55 -52.74 20.61
CA VAL A 38 10.14 -54.06 20.46
C VAL A 38 9.08 -55.11 20.83
N PRO A 39 9.00 -56.26 20.15
CA PRO A 39 8.51 -57.48 20.75
C PRO A 39 9.67 -58.45 21.06
N THR A 40 9.67 -58.91 22.31
CA THR A 40 10.46 -60.01 22.89
C THR A 40 10.17 -61.38 22.25
N PRO A 41 11.07 -62.37 22.45
CA PRO A 41 11.11 -63.61 21.68
C PRO A 41 10.16 -64.68 22.22
N ILE A 42 9.62 -65.51 21.32
CA ILE A 42 8.90 -66.74 21.70
C ILE A 42 9.74 -67.94 21.25
N HIS A 43 10.34 -68.62 22.23
CA HIS A 43 10.78 -70.01 22.16
C HIS A 43 9.54 -70.92 21.98
N TYR A 44 9.51 -71.95 21.14
CA TYR A 44 10.14 -73.30 21.18
C TYR A 44 9.55 -74.12 19.99
N PRO A 45 9.91 -75.40 19.72
CA PRO A 45 11.12 -76.18 20.06
C PRO A 45 11.80 -76.83 18.82
N MET A 46 13.02 -77.29 19.06
CA MET A 46 13.71 -78.33 18.28
C MET A 46 12.84 -79.59 18.12
N ASN A 47 12.70 -80.07 16.89
CA ASN A 47 12.81 -81.48 16.50
C ASN A 47 12.92 -81.53 14.97
N MET A 48 14.12 -81.79 14.47
CA MET A 48 14.52 -83.10 13.96
C MET A 48 13.69 -83.56 12.76
N MET A 49 14.19 -83.27 11.57
CA MET A 49 14.25 -84.26 10.49
C MET A 49 15.37 -83.85 9.53
N GLN A 50 16.44 -84.64 9.54
CA GLN A 50 17.46 -84.65 8.50
C GLN A 50 16.81 -85.10 7.19
N SER A 51 17.10 -84.37 6.11
CA SER A 51 16.91 -84.82 4.73
C SER A 51 18.17 -84.41 3.93
N PRO A 52 18.66 -85.28 3.02
CA PRO A 52 20.04 -85.25 2.57
C PRO A 52 20.30 -84.18 1.49
N TYR A 53 21.55 -83.75 1.46
CA TYR A 53 22.21 -82.89 0.49
C TYR A 53 21.63 -82.96 -0.94
N ILE A 54 21.15 -81.81 -1.42
CA ILE A 54 21.37 -81.40 -2.81
C ILE A 54 21.94 -79.98 -2.75
N GLN A 55 23.26 -79.90 -2.84
CA GLN A 55 23.97 -78.65 -3.04
C GLN A 55 23.78 -78.26 -4.52
N GLU A 56 22.68 -77.57 -4.82
CA GLU A 56 22.60 -76.84 -6.08
C GLU A 56 23.65 -75.73 -6.04
N SER A 57 24.60 -75.82 -6.98
CA SER A 57 25.58 -74.79 -7.31
C SER A 57 24.95 -73.40 -7.19
N PRO A 58 25.55 -72.44 -6.46
CA PRO A 58 25.06 -71.07 -6.49
C PRO A 58 25.21 -70.59 -7.93
N ASN A 59 24.11 -70.51 -8.66
CA ASN A 59 24.05 -69.74 -9.89
C ASN A 59 24.62 -68.38 -9.54
N ALA A 60 25.76 -68.03 -10.13
CA ALA A 60 26.37 -66.73 -9.97
C ALA A 60 25.34 -65.71 -10.43
N VAL A 61 24.59 -65.13 -9.49
CA VAL A 61 23.74 -63.98 -9.76
C VAL A 61 24.71 -62.92 -10.25
N LYS A 62 24.76 -62.74 -11.57
CA LYS A 62 25.52 -61.68 -12.22
C LYS A 62 25.14 -60.40 -11.49
N ARG A 63 26.06 -59.89 -10.67
CA ARG A 63 25.87 -58.67 -9.90
C ARG A 63 25.39 -57.58 -10.85
N SER A 64 24.10 -57.23 -10.80
CA SER A 64 23.53 -56.06 -11.47
C SER A 64 23.98 -54.74 -10.82
N ARG A 65 25.14 -54.73 -10.14
CA ARG A 65 25.74 -53.54 -9.51
C ARG A 65 25.99 -52.41 -10.51
N ARG A 66 26.22 -52.73 -11.80
CA ARG A 66 26.34 -51.70 -12.84
C ARG A 66 25.00 -51.01 -13.15
N VAL A 67 23.89 -51.74 -13.11
CA VAL A 67 22.56 -51.18 -13.38
C VAL A 67 22.16 -50.23 -12.25
N TRP A 68 22.38 -50.60 -10.99
CA TRP A 68 22.10 -49.73 -9.84
C TRP A 68 22.92 -48.43 -9.85
N ARG A 69 24.21 -48.49 -10.22
CA ARG A 69 25.04 -47.27 -10.33
C ARG A 69 24.54 -46.35 -11.45
N ASN A 70 24.07 -46.92 -12.56
CA ASN A 70 23.48 -46.15 -13.65
C ASN A 70 22.11 -45.56 -13.27
N VAL A 71 21.27 -46.32 -12.57
CA VAL A 71 19.95 -45.85 -12.07
C VAL A 71 20.12 -44.73 -11.05
N VAL A 72 21.03 -44.88 -10.07
CA VAL A 72 21.32 -43.82 -9.09
C VAL A 72 21.92 -42.59 -9.77
N GLY A 73 22.83 -42.78 -10.74
CA GLY A 73 23.39 -41.67 -11.53
C GLY A 73 22.34 -40.90 -12.32
N VAL A 74 21.38 -41.59 -12.94
CA VAL A 74 20.25 -40.98 -13.64
C VAL A 74 19.33 -40.24 -12.67
N ILE A 75 18.99 -40.83 -11.52
CA ILE A 75 18.16 -40.16 -10.50
C ILE A 75 18.84 -38.89 -10.00
N VAL A 76 20.14 -38.94 -9.69
CA VAL A 76 20.91 -37.77 -9.25
C VAL A 76 20.98 -36.71 -10.36
N GLY A 77 21.21 -37.11 -11.62
CA GLY A 77 21.19 -36.20 -12.77
C GLY A 77 19.84 -35.51 -12.96
N VAL A 78 18.74 -36.24 -12.82
CA VAL A 78 17.37 -35.70 -12.89
C VAL A 78 17.09 -34.76 -11.73
N LEU A 79 17.51 -35.08 -10.51
CA LEU A 79 17.37 -34.19 -9.35
C LEU A 79 18.16 -32.90 -9.52
N ILE A 80 19.40 -32.96 -10.03
CA ILE A 80 20.21 -31.78 -10.31
C ILE A 80 19.54 -30.92 -11.40
N LEU A 81 19.06 -31.56 -12.47
CA LEU A 81 18.37 -30.86 -13.55
C LEU A 81 17.07 -30.19 -13.04
N LEU A 82 16.30 -30.89 -12.20
CA LEU A 82 15.11 -30.32 -11.56
C LEU A 82 15.48 -29.16 -10.64
N CYS A 83 16.53 -29.26 -9.83
CA CYS A 83 17.02 -28.15 -9.01
C CYS A 83 17.44 -26.94 -9.86
N ILE A 84 18.09 -27.16 -11.00
CA ILE A 84 18.48 -26.10 -11.95
C ILE A 84 17.22 -25.47 -12.55
N ILE A 85 16.26 -26.27 -13.02
CA ILE A 85 15.00 -25.78 -13.59
C ILE A 85 14.23 -24.99 -12.54
N VAL A 86 14.09 -25.50 -11.31
CA VAL A 86 13.46 -24.78 -10.19
C VAL A 86 14.22 -23.48 -9.91
N TYR A 87 15.55 -23.50 -9.86
CA TYR A 87 16.34 -22.28 -9.63
C TYR A 87 16.12 -21.23 -10.73
N PHE A 88 16.10 -21.61 -12.01
CA PHE A 88 15.88 -20.68 -13.11
C PHE A 88 14.42 -20.22 -13.26
N VAL A 89 13.46 -21.10 -12.97
CA VAL A 89 12.01 -20.78 -13.02
C VAL A 89 11.57 -19.92 -11.83
N TYR A 90 12.16 -20.11 -10.65
CA TYR A 90 11.84 -19.35 -9.44
C TYR A 90 12.77 -18.15 -9.20
N LYS A 91 13.72 -17.86 -10.09
CA LYS A 91 14.56 -16.66 -9.99
C LYS A 91 13.71 -15.42 -10.30
N SER A 92 13.59 -14.52 -9.32
CA SER A 92 12.90 -13.25 -9.53
C SER A 92 13.61 -12.39 -10.57
N GLU A 93 12.82 -11.63 -11.33
CA GLU A 93 13.33 -10.68 -12.31
C GLU A 93 14.31 -9.70 -11.66
N SER A 94 15.49 -9.51 -12.26
CA SER A 94 16.56 -8.69 -11.66
C SER A 94 16.16 -7.23 -11.44
N GLN A 95 15.26 -6.70 -12.28
CA GLN A 95 14.72 -5.35 -12.13
C GLN A 95 13.76 -5.25 -10.92
N PHE A 96 12.89 -6.24 -10.73
CA PHE A 96 12.00 -6.31 -9.57
C PHE A 96 12.80 -6.35 -8.26
N VAL A 97 13.83 -7.19 -8.20
CA VAL A 97 14.70 -7.30 -7.02
C VAL A 97 15.32 -5.95 -6.68
N ARG A 98 16.01 -5.32 -7.63
CA ARG A 98 16.67 -4.01 -7.43
C ARG A 98 15.68 -2.92 -7.01
N ALA A 99 14.53 -2.84 -7.67
CA ALA A 99 13.52 -1.83 -7.36
C ALA A 99 12.94 -2.01 -5.96
N THR A 100 12.72 -3.27 -5.54
CA THR A 100 12.15 -3.60 -4.24
C THR A 100 13.15 -3.42 -3.10
N GLU A 101 14.43 -3.78 -3.32
CA GLU A 101 15.51 -3.52 -2.37
C GLU A 101 15.75 -2.01 -2.17
N ASP A 102 15.73 -1.22 -3.25
CA ASP A 102 15.86 0.24 -3.14
C ASP A 102 14.68 0.86 -2.36
N LEU A 103 13.46 0.42 -2.64
CA LEU A 103 12.26 0.85 -1.91
C LEU A 103 12.38 0.54 -0.41
N THR A 104 12.70 -0.72 -0.08
CA THR A 104 12.89 -1.19 1.30
C THR A 104 13.97 -0.40 2.03
N ARG A 105 15.12 -0.18 1.35
CA ARG A 105 16.23 0.61 1.89
C ARG A 105 15.81 2.04 2.22
N LYS A 106 15.02 2.69 1.35
CA LYS A 106 14.52 4.06 1.60
C LYS A 106 13.54 4.11 2.75
N ILE A 107 12.61 3.14 2.86
CA ILE A 107 11.68 3.07 4.00
C ILE A 107 12.47 2.98 5.31
N ASN A 108 13.43 2.05 5.39
CA ASN A 108 14.26 1.87 6.59
C ASN A 108 15.13 3.09 6.90
N LEU A 109 15.67 3.76 5.87
CA LEU A 109 16.40 5.02 6.05
C LEU A 109 15.50 6.08 6.70
N TYR A 110 14.27 6.23 6.20
CA TYR A 110 13.33 7.24 6.67
C TYR A 110 12.74 6.96 8.06
N ILE A 111 12.97 5.78 8.64
CA ILE A 111 12.71 5.51 10.06
C ILE A 111 13.66 6.32 10.95
N THR A 112 14.92 6.42 10.56
CA THR A 112 15.98 7.04 11.39
C THR A 112 16.29 8.47 10.96
N THR A 113 16.13 8.78 9.68
CA THR A 113 16.42 10.08 9.10
C THR A 113 15.14 10.65 8.49
N PRO A 114 14.47 11.63 9.14
CA PRO A 114 13.26 12.21 8.60
C PRO A 114 13.47 12.78 7.19
N PRO A 115 12.63 12.38 6.21
CA PRO A 115 12.73 12.90 4.84
C PRO A 115 12.33 14.37 4.74
N THR A 116 12.87 15.07 3.75
CA THR A 116 12.33 16.38 3.31
C THR A 116 11.02 16.20 2.55
N GLU A 117 10.26 17.28 2.35
CA GLU A 117 9.00 17.24 1.58
C GLU A 117 9.22 16.76 0.14
N GLU A 118 10.30 17.19 -0.51
CA GLU A 118 10.65 16.75 -1.87
C GLU A 118 10.99 15.25 -1.91
N GLN A 119 11.68 14.77 -0.88
CA GLN A 119 12.00 13.35 -0.73
C GLN A 119 10.74 12.50 -0.50
N CYS A 120 9.79 13.00 0.29
CA CYS A 120 8.48 12.38 0.45
C CYS A 120 7.73 12.30 -0.89
N ALA A 121 7.67 13.41 -1.63
CA ALA A 121 7.00 13.44 -2.94
C ALA A 121 7.65 12.49 -3.95
N ALA A 122 8.99 12.48 -4.02
CA ALA A 122 9.75 11.58 -4.88
C ALA A 122 9.52 10.11 -4.51
N PHE A 123 9.52 9.78 -3.22
CA PHE A 123 9.23 8.44 -2.74
C PHE A 123 7.80 7.99 -3.09
N LYS A 124 6.80 8.84 -2.86
CA LYS A 124 5.39 8.55 -3.23
C LYS A 124 5.24 8.27 -4.73
N ASN A 125 5.99 8.97 -5.59
CA ASN A 125 6.03 8.71 -7.02
C ASN A 125 6.73 7.38 -7.36
N GLN A 126 7.86 7.09 -6.72
CA GLN A 126 8.57 5.81 -6.89
C GLN A 126 7.69 4.63 -6.49
N LEU A 127 7.01 4.72 -5.34
CA LEU A 127 6.09 3.68 -4.85
C LEU A 127 4.92 3.48 -5.82
N ARG A 128 4.37 4.56 -6.38
CA ARG A 128 3.31 4.48 -7.40
C ARG A 128 3.80 3.75 -8.65
N GLU A 129 5.00 4.06 -9.11
CA GLU A 129 5.58 3.42 -10.29
C GLU A 129 5.87 1.94 -10.04
N TRP A 130 6.42 1.61 -8.86
CA TRP A 130 6.62 0.22 -8.45
C TRP A 130 5.30 -0.56 -8.42
N ASN A 131 4.24 0.01 -7.81
CA ASN A 131 2.91 -0.59 -7.80
C ASN A 131 2.30 -0.71 -9.19
N ARG A 132 2.53 0.24 -10.09
CA ARG A 132 2.05 0.18 -11.48
C ARG A 132 2.72 -0.96 -12.26
N ILE A 133 4.02 -1.15 -12.07
CA ILE A 133 4.78 -2.17 -12.80
C ILE A 133 4.56 -3.56 -12.19
N TYR A 134 4.56 -3.70 -10.88
CA TYR A 134 4.62 -4.99 -10.17
C TYR A 134 3.38 -5.32 -9.34
N GLY A 135 2.52 -4.35 -9.05
CA GLY A 135 1.32 -4.53 -8.24
C GLY A 135 0.39 -5.59 -8.82
N GLY A 136 -0.07 -6.51 -7.97
CA GLY A 136 -0.98 -7.60 -8.36
C GLY A 136 -0.36 -8.69 -9.25
N LYS A 137 0.91 -8.58 -9.66
CA LYS A 137 1.58 -9.58 -10.48
C LYS A 137 2.22 -10.66 -9.62
N ARG A 138 2.01 -11.93 -10.00
CA ARG A 138 2.70 -13.06 -9.38
C ARG A 138 4.11 -13.18 -9.98
N ILE A 139 5.12 -12.83 -9.20
CA ILE A 139 6.53 -12.90 -9.61
C ILE A 139 7.17 -14.14 -8.96
N PRO A 140 7.71 -15.10 -9.76
CA PRO A 140 8.41 -16.25 -9.21
C PRO A 140 9.54 -15.83 -8.26
N GLY A 141 9.59 -16.44 -7.07
CA GLY A 141 10.54 -16.08 -6.01
C GLY A 141 10.34 -14.70 -5.36
N GLY A 142 9.34 -13.92 -5.82
CA GLY A 142 9.14 -12.54 -5.41
C GLY A 142 8.64 -12.37 -3.96
N ASN A 143 8.05 -13.42 -3.38
CA ASN A 143 7.45 -13.39 -2.03
C ASN A 143 8.42 -12.89 -0.96
N LYS A 144 9.70 -13.27 -1.04
CA LYS A 144 10.72 -12.79 -0.08
C LYS A 144 10.82 -11.26 -0.10
N TYR A 145 10.87 -10.66 -1.29
CA TYR A 145 11.04 -9.22 -1.44
C TYR A 145 9.76 -8.46 -1.06
N VAL A 146 8.58 -9.03 -1.34
CA VAL A 146 7.31 -8.47 -0.85
C VAL A 146 7.27 -8.47 0.68
N ASN A 147 7.66 -9.58 1.33
CA ASN A 147 7.71 -9.65 2.79
C ASN A 147 8.70 -8.63 3.39
N MET A 148 9.85 -8.39 2.74
CA MET A 148 10.80 -7.36 3.16
C MET A 148 10.20 -5.95 3.14
N VAL A 149 9.40 -5.63 2.10
CA VAL A 149 8.69 -4.35 2.05
C VAL A 149 7.67 -4.26 3.18
N LEU A 150 6.83 -5.29 3.36
CA LEU A 150 5.81 -5.32 4.41
C LEU A 150 6.41 -5.15 5.81
N GLU A 151 7.54 -5.79 6.09
CA GLU A 151 8.27 -5.65 7.35
C GLU A 151 8.78 -4.22 7.53
N ALA A 152 9.40 -3.63 6.49
CA ALA A 152 9.86 -2.24 6.53
C ALA A 152 8.70 -1.25 6.73
N GLU A 153 7.56 -1.47 6.07
CA GLU A 153 6.34 -0.68 6.27
C GLU A 153 5.84 -0.75 7.71
N GLN A 154 5.76 -1.96 8.30
CA GLN A 154 5.34 -2.14 9.70
C GLN A 154 6.28 -1.45 10.69
N ASN A 155 7.59 -1.54 10.45
CA ASN A 155 8.58 -0.84 11.27
C ASN A 155 8.46 0.68 11.14
N TYR A 156 8.21 1.18 9.92
CA TYR A 156 7.93 2.59 9.68
C TYR A 156 6.65 3.06 10.39
N PHE A 157 5.57 2.27 10.31
CA PHE A 157 4.32 2.57 11.00
C PHE A 157 4.48 2.62 12.52
N SER A 158 5.28 1.72 13.06
CA SER A 158 5.58 1.68 14.50
C SER A 158 6.42 2.89 14.93
N ALA A 159 7.44 3.26 14.16
CA ALA A 159 8.30 4.40 14.46
C ALA A 159 7.56 5.75 14.44
N TYR A 160 6.60 5.90 13.52
CA TYR A 160 5.82 7.14 13.35
C TYR A 160 4.43 7.08 13.99
N LYS A 161 4.16 6.08 14.86
CA LYS A 161 2.85 5.85 15.47
C LYS A 161 2.20 7.12 16.03
N ALA A 162 2.95 7.92 16.79
CA ALA A 162 2.43 9.15 17.38
C ALA A 162 1.91 10.15 16.33
N LYS A 163 2.60 10.29 15.19
CA LYS A 163 2.14 11.16 14.10
C LYS A 163 0.87 10.61 13.43
N PHE A 164 0.76 9.28 13.29
CA PHE A 164 -0.45 8.67 12.74
C PHE A 164 -1.64 8.81 13.69
N ASP A 165 -1.43 8.63 14.99
CA ASP A 165 -2.47 8.84 16.00
C ASP A 165 -2.95 10.30 16.01
N GLU A 166 -2.03 11.26 15.86
CA GLU A 166 -2.35 12.68 15.70
C GLU A 166 -3.16 12.94 14.42
N LEU A 167 -2.71 12.40 13.28
CA LEU A 167 -3.41 12.55 12.00
C LEU A 167 -4.83 11.95 12.04
N LEU A 168 -4.99 10.78 12.66
CA LEU A 168 -6.29 10.16 12.89
C LEU A 168 -7.18 11.02 13.79
N SER A 169 -6.62 11.61 14.85
CA SER A 169 -7.35 12.55 15.72
C SER A 169 -7.83 13.77 14.94
N LEU A 170 -6.99 14.34 14.07
CA LEU A 170 -7.37 15.46 13.21
C LEU A 170 -8.50 15.08 12.24
N TYR A 171 -8.41 13.93 11.57
CA TYR A 171 -9.50 13.47 10.69
C TYR A 171 -10.80 13.24 11.45
N SER A 172 -10.75 12.67 12.66
CA SER A 172 -11.94 12.51 13.50
C SER A 172 -12.55 13.85 13.88
N LYS A 173 -11.73 14.83 14.28
CA LYS A 173 -12.19 16.19 14.60
C LYS A 173 -12.83 16.86 13.38
N MET A 174 -12.24 16.72 12.21
CA MET A 174 -12.80 17.25 10.96
C MET A 174 -14.12 16.57 10.61
N GLU A 175 -14.22 15.25 10.80
CA GLU A 175 -15.47 14.52 10.55
C GLU A 175 -16.59 15.00 11.50
N ASP A 176 -16.31 15.12 12.80
CA ASP A 176 -17.25 15.64 13.78
C ASP A 176 -17.66 17.08 13.46
N TYR A 177 -16.70 17.91 13.05
CA TYR A 177 -16.94 19.29 12.64
C TYR A 177 -17.89 19.37 11.45
N LEU A 178 -17.61 18.63 10.38
CA LEU A 178 -18.47 18.56 9.20
C LEU A 178 -19.89 18.09 9.53
N GLN A 179 -20.02 17.10 10.42
CA GLN A 179 -21.33 16.60 10.83
C GLN A 179 -22.15 17.63 11.61
N ARG A 180 -21.53 18.38 12.54
CA ARG A 180 -22.22 19.42 13.32
C ARG A 180 -22.72 20.58 12.47
N HIS A 181 -22.03 20.89 11.37
CA HIS A 181 -22.30 22.07 10.54
C HIS A 181 -22.92 21.75 9.17
N ILE A 182 -23.38 20.50 8.94
CA ILE A 182 -23.86 20.02 7.63
C ILE A 182 -24.98 20.86 7.01
N TYR A 183 -25.84 21.47 7.83
CA TYR A 183 -26.98 22.29 7.38
C TYR A 183 -26.73 23.81 7.41
N LYS A 184 -25.58 24.24 7.91
CA LYS A 184 -25.25 25.66 8.12
C LYS A 184 -23.80 25.94 7.79
N TRP A 185 -23.38 25.56 6.58
CA TRP A 185 -22.02 25.85 6.13
C TRP A 185 -21.85 27.33 5.83
N SER A 186 -20.68 27.88 6.20
CA SER A 186 -20.33 29.27 5.94
C SER A 186 -18.81 29.44 5.78
N ARG A 187 -18.36 30.64 5.41
CA ARG A 187 -16.93 30.96 5.31
C ARG A 187 -16.22 30.89 6.67
N ASN A 188 -16.90 31.20 7.77
CA ASN A 188 -16.33 31.08 9.11
C ASN A 188 -16.09 29.59 9.46
N GLU A 189 -17.04 28.73 9.09
CA GLU A 189 -16.92 27.29 9.27
C GLU A 189 -15.79 26.72 8.39
N GLN A 190 -15.69 27.18 7.14
CA GLN A 190 -14.62 26.77 6.24
C GLN A 190 -13.25 27.24 6.72
N THR A 191 -13.15 28.44 7.29
CA THR A 191 -11.90 28.98 7.83
C THR A 191 -11.43 28.14 9.03
N SER A 192 -12.37 27.75 9.90
CA SER A 192 -12.09 26.86 11.03
C SER A 192 -11.71 25.45 10.56
N LEU A 193 -12.40 24.91 9.55
CA LEU A 193 -12.02 23.65 8.91
C LEU A 193 -10.63 23.71 8.27
N ALA A 194 -10.28 24.85 7.65
CA ALA A 194 -9.01 25.05 6.98
C ALA A 194 -7.82 24.91 7.93
N VAL A 195 -7.96 25.32 9.20
CA VAL A 195 -6.93 25.11 10.23
C VAL A 195 -6.62 23.62 10.41
N TYR A 196 -7.65 22.77 10.50
CA TYR A 196 -7.45 21.33 10.61
C TYR A 196 -6.88 20.72 9.33
N LEU A 197 -7.33 21.19 8.16
CA LEU A 197 -6.82 20.75 6.86
C LEU A 197 -5.34 21.09 6.69
N ASP A 198 -4.90 22.28 7.07
CA ASP A 198 -3.50 22.70 6.98
C ASP A 198 -2.62 21.94 7.97
N GLN A 199 -3.11 21.65 9.18
CA GLN A 199 -2.41 20.80 10.15
C GLN A 199 -2.24 19.36 9.63
N ALA A 200 -3.29 18.79 9.05
CA ALA A 200 -3.23 17.45 8.45
C ALA A 200 -2.27 17.42 7.25
N ASP A 201 -2.34 18.40 6.33
CA ASP A 201 -1.44 18.52 5.18
C ASP A 201 0.03 18.62 5.62
N TYR A 202 0.31 19.40 6.67
CA TYR A 202 1.65 19.50 7.24
C TYR A 202 2.19 18.15 7.73
N LEU A 203 1.38 17.38 8.46
CA LEU A 203 1.77 16.05 8.92
C LEU A 203 1.96 15.08 7.74
N GLU A 204 1.02 15.04 6.80
CA GLU A 204 1.05 14.16 5.62
C GLU A 204 2.26 14.40 4.71
N LYS A 205 2.70 15.66 4.58
CA LYS A 205 3.91 16.03 3.84
C LYS A 205 5.19 15.49 4.47
N SER A 206 5.18 15.28 5.78
CA SER A 206 6.31 14.68 6.52
C SER A 206 6.31 13.14 6.51
N LEU A 207 5.30 12.51 5.92
CA LEU A 207 5.10 11.06 5.94
C LEU A 207 5.20 10.47 4.52
N ILE A 208 5.97 9.39 4.38
CA ILE A 208 6.16 8.70 3.09
C ILE A 208 5.07 7.65 2.81
N LEU A 209 4.46 7.12 3.87
CA LEU A 209 3.53 6.00 3.86
C LEU A 209 2.45 6.22 4.92
N HIS A 210 1.23 5.75 4.64
CA HIS A 210 0.11 5.80 5.58
C HIS A 210 -0.32 4.37 5.95
N PRO A 211 -0.58 4.08 7.25
CA PRO A 211 -1.19 2.82 7.63
C PRO A 211 -2.64 2.76 7.11
N PRO A 212 -3.23 1.56 7.02
CA PRO A 212 -4.59 1.38 6.49
C PRO A 212 -5.66 2.20 7.20
N SER A 213 -5.54 2.38 8.52
CA SER A 213 -6.47 3.18 9.33
C SER A 213 -6.52 4.63 8.87
N VAL A 214 -5.36 5.25 8.64
CA VAL A 214 -5.23 6.63 8.14
C VAL A 214 -5.85 6.72 6.75
N PHE A 215 -5.58 5.75 5.87
CA PHE A 215 -6.15 5.73 4.53
C PHE A 215 -7.69 5.62 4.52
N VAL A 216 -8.27 4.79 5.40
CA VAL A 216 -9.72 4.66 5.54
C VAL A 216 -10.34 5.97 6.03
N ALA A 217 -9.70 6.65 6.99
CA ALA A 217 -10.16 7.94 7.50
C ALA A 217 -10.06 9.05 6.43
N GLU A 218 -8.94 9.14 5.72
CA GLU A 218 -8.72 10.06 4.60
C GLU A 218 -9.81 9.90 3.54
N ASN A 219 -10.10 8.67 3.11
CA ASN A 219 -11.16 8.40 2.11
C ASN A 219 -12.56 8.74 2.60
N ARG A 220 -12.83 8.54 3.89
CA ARG A 220 -14.13 8.91 4.48
C ARG A 220 -14.31 10.42 4.46
N LEU A 221 -13.27 11.16 4.84
CA LEU A 221 -13.28 12.61 4.79
C LEU A 221 -13.39 13.13 3.35
N ALA A 222 -12.61 12.57 2.43
CA ALA A 222 -12.64 12.93 1.00
C ALA A 222 -14.05 12.75 0.39
N ARG A 223 -14.77 11.67 0.73
CA ARG A 223 -16.16 11.45 0.29
C ARG A 223 -17.14 12.48 0.85
N LYS A 224 -16.89 13.03 2.04
CA LYS A 224 -17.71 14.12 2.59
C LYS A 224 -17.38 15.46 1.94
N LEU A 225 -16.16 15.66 1.48
CA LEU A 225 -15.72 16.85 0.76
C LEU A 225 -16.01 16.79 -0.75
N SER A 226 -16.33 15.61 -1.31
CA SER A 226 -16.54 15.45 -2.76
C SER A 226 -17.74 16.22 -3.33
N TYR A 227 -18.60 16.78 -2.49
CA TYR A 227 -19.65 17.71 -2.93
C TYR A 227 -19.07 18.97 -3.60
N SER A 228 -17.79 19.28 -3.39
CA SER A 228 -17.08 20.35 -4.08
C SER A 228 -16.54 19.98 -5.47
N ASN A 229 -16.91 18.83 -6.03
CA ASN A 229 -16.45 18.41 -7.35
C ASN A 229 -16.82 19.46 -8.41
N GLY A 230 -15.81 20.06 -9.03
CA GLY A 230 -15.96 21.13 -10.02
C GLY A 230 -15.75 22.55 -9.48
N ALA A 231 -15.75 22.77 -8.16
CA ALA A 231 -15.48 24.08 -7.57
C ALA A 231 -14.09 24.60 -7.98
N GLU A 232 -13.09 23.74 -8.00
CA GLU A 232 -11.74 24.09 -8.48
C GLU A 232 -11.73 24.62 -9.91
N VAL A 233 -12.47 23.96 -10.82
CA VAL A 233 -12.58 24.38 -12.22
C VAL A 233 -13.28 25.72 -12.33
N VAL A 234 -14.33 25.94 -11.55
CA VAL A 234 -15.07 27.21 -11.51
C VAL A 234 -14.16 28.34 -11.02
N VAL A 235 -13.43 28.15 -9.92
CA VAL A 235 -12.52 29.17 -9.37
C VAL A 235 -11.38 29.47 -10.33
N LYS A 236 -10.74 28.44 -10.92
CA LYS A 236 -9.66 28.63 -11.91
C LYS A 236 -10.15 29.35 -13.16
N LYS A 237 -11.32 29.00 -13.67
CA LYS A 237 -11.93 29.70 -14.82
C LYS A 237 -12.20 31.16 -14.48
N PHE A 238 -12.74 31.42 -13.29
CA PHE A 238 -12.99 32.77 -12.81
C PHE A 238 -11.69 33.58 -12.65
N GLN A 239 -10.63 32.98 -12.11
CA GLN A 239 -9.31 33.61 -11.99
C GLN A 239 -8.73 34.00 -13.36
N SER A 240 -8.89 33.16 -14.38
CA SER A 240 -8.51 33.49 -15.76
C SER A 240 -9.35 34.64 -16.34
N GLU A 241 -10.66 34.65 -16.11
CA GLU A 241 -11.55 35.76 -16.50
C GLU A 241 -11.13 37.06 -15.82
N LEU A 242 -10.76 37.01 -14.54
CA LEU A 242 -10.32 38.15 -13.75
C LEU A 242 -9.00 38.75 -14.28
N THR A 243 -8.02 37.89 -14.56
CA THR A 243 -6.67 38.30 -15.02
C THR A 243 -6.71 38.97 -16.41
N GLY A 244 -7.67 38.60 -17.26
CA GLY A 244 -7.86 39.18 -18.58
C GLY A 244 -8.87 40.34 -18.65
N SER A 245 -9.44 40.77 -17.52
CA SER A 245 -10.54 41.73 -17.50
C SER A 245 -10.09 43.20 -17.58
N ASN A 246 -10.91 44.04 -18.20
CA ASN A 246 -10.79 45.50 -18.13
C ASN A 246 -11.57 46.04 -16.91
N ARG A 247 -11.46 47.35 -16.66
CA ARG A 247 -12.00 48.00 -15.45
C ARG A 247 -13.52 47.86 -15.24
N GLU A 248 -14.31 47.98 -16.29
CA GLU A 248 -15.78 47.82 -16.21
C GLU A 248 -16.18 46.37 -15.95
N ASN A 249 -15.50 45.42 -16.60
CA ASN A 249 -15.69 43.99 -16.35
C ASN A 249 -15.26 43.61 -14.93
N PHE A 250 -14.28 44.30 -14.34
CA PHE A 250 -13.81 44.04 -12.98
C PHE A 250 -14.90 44.25 -11.91
N ILE A 251 -15.68 45.33 -12.01
CA ILE A 251 -16.79 45.61 -11.07
C ILE A 251 -17.86 44.52 -11.17
N GLY A 252 -18.24 44.15 -12.40
CA GLY A 252 -19.20 43.07 -12.65
C GLY A 252 -18.71 41.71 -12.15
N LEU A 253 -17.41 41.40 -12.33
CA LEU A 253 -16.79 40.19 -11.81
C LEU A 253 -16.77 40.17 -10.28
N LYS A 254 -16.44 41.28 -9.61
CA LYS A 254 -16.50 41.37 -8.15
C LYS A 254 -17.91 41.09 -7.64
N GLN A 255 -18.93 41.69 -8.25
CA GLN A 255 -20.31 41.46 -7.86
C GLN A 255 -20.69 39.98 -8.05
N LYS A 256 -20.35 39.37 -9.21
CA LYS A 256 -20.58 37.95 -9.48
C LYS A 256 -19.88 37.05 -8.46
N TRP A 257 -18.64 37.37 -8.08
CA TRP A 257 -17.88 36.63 -7.08
C TRP A 257 -18.56 36.67 -5.71
N GLU A 258 -18.97 37.87 -5.27
CA GLU A 258 -19.59 38.09 -3.97
C GLU A 258 -20.99 37.47 -3.86
N THR A 259 -21.82 37.57 -4.90
CA THR A 259 -23.25 37.25 -4.81
C THR A 259 -23.63 35.88 -5.36
N ALA A 260 -22.89 35.36 -6.35
CA ALA A 260 -23.25 34.15 -7.07
C ALA A 260 -22.26 32.99 -6.87
N LEU A 261 -21.04 33.29 -6.43
CA LEU A 261 -19.97 32.31 -6.22
C LEU A 261 -19.56 32.27 -4.75
N PHE A 262 -18.26 32.22 -4.49
CA PHE A 262 -17.69 31.88 -3.20
C PHE A 262 -17.43 33.10 -2.29
N GLY A 263 -17.73 34.32 -2.76
CA GLY A 263 -17.33 35.56 -2.09
C GLY A 263 -18.01 35.77 -0.73
N LYS A 264 -19.33 35.99 -0.67
CA LYS A 264 -20.04 36.19 0.62
C LYS A 264 -20.68 34.91 1.16
N HIS A 265 -21.06 33.99 0.27
CA HIS A 265 -21.79 32.78 0.65
C HIS A 265 -21.03 31.54 0.18
N LEU A 266 -20.66 30.69 1.13
CA LEU A 266 -20.14 29.36 0.85
C LEU A 266 -21.11 28.35 1.47
N SER A 267 -21.92 27.72 0.63
CA SER A 267 -23.02 26.84 1.07
C SER A 267 -22.61 25.39 1.33
N TYR A 268 -21.37 25.02 1.02
CA TYR A 268 -20.85 23.67 1.20
C TYR A 268 -19.34 23.67 1.50
N PRO A 269 -18.83 22.64 2.20
CA PRO A 269 -17.41 22.49 2.46
C PRO A 269 -16.63 22.26 1.18
N VAL A 270 -15.45 22.87 1.09
CA VAL A 270 -14.50 22.70 -0.02
C VAL A 270 -13.17 22.15 0.50
N SER A 271 -12.41 21.51 -0.38
CA SER A 271 -11.07 21.06 -0.07
C SER A 271 -10.13 22.24 0.27
N GLY A 272 -9.05 21.96 1.00
CA GLY A 272 -8.06 22.98 1.36
C GLY A 272 -7.43 23.66 0.15
N SER A 273 -7.20 22.92 -0.94
CA SER A 273 -6.69 23.47 -2.21
C SER A 273 -7.66 24.46 -2.86
N VAL A 274 -8.96 24.13 -2.89
CA VAL A 274 -9.99 25.02 -3.43
C VAL A 274 -10.15 26.25 -2.54
N TRP A 275 -10.09 26.07 -1.22
CA TRP A 275 -10.14 27.19 -0.28
C TRP A 275 -8.98 28.18 -0.49
N LYS A 276 -7.75 27.69 -0.70
CA LYS A 276 -6.60 28.53 -1.03
C LYS A 276 -6.82 29.35 -2.31
N LEU A 277 -7.38 28.73 -3.36
CA LEU A 277 -7.71 29.44 -4.61
C LEU A 277 -8.79 30.51 -4.40
N ILE A 278 -9.80 30.25 -3.57
CA ILE A 278 -10.83 31.25 -3.21
C ILE A 278 -10.17 32.45 -2.53
N LEU A 279 -9.29 32.20 -1.56
CA LEU A 279 -8.57 33.27 -0.85
C LEU A 279 -7.61 34.06 -1.77
N GLU A 280 -6.98 33.40 -2.75
CA GLU A 280 -6.16 34.09 -3.75
C GLU A 280 -6.99 35.07 -4.61
N VAL A 281 -8.20 34.66 -5.02
CA VAL A 281 -9.12 35.54 -5.75
C VAL A 281 -9.58 36.70 -4.88
N ASP A 282 -9.92 36.45 -3.60
CA ASP A 282 -10.29 37.50 -2.64
C ASP A 282 -9.16 38.54 -2.48
N SER A 283 -7.93 38.06 -2.27
CA SER A 283 -6.74 38.92 -2.15
C SER A 283 -6.47 39.73 -3.42
N TRP A 284 -6.77 39.16 -4.60
CA TRP A 284 -6.64 39.89 -5.86
C TRP A 284 -7.59 41.08 -5.94
N PHE A 285 -8.84 40.91 -5.51
CA PHE A 285 -9.82 42.01 -5.45
C PHE A 285 -9.41 43.10 -4.46
N GLU A 286 -8.85 42.73 -3.31
CA GLU A 286 -8.33 43.68 -2.32
C GLU A 286 -7.15 44.48 -2.88
N LYS A 287 -6.18 43.81 -3.50
CA LYS A 287 -5.00 44.45 -4.09
C LYS A 287 -5.34 45.42 -5.23
N HIS A 288 -6.42 45.16 -5.97
CA HIS A 288 -6.87 45.98 -7.09
C HIS A 288 -8.08 46.86 -6.78
N GLN A 289 -8.35 47.10 -5.49
CA GLN A 289 -9.49 47.91 -5.04
C GLN A 289 -9.46 49.36 -5.59
N PHE A 290 -8.28 49.88 -5.94
CA PHE A 290 -8.12 51.18 -6.61
C PHE A 290 -8.83 51.26 -7.98
N LEU A 291 -9.04 50.13 -8.67
CA LEU A 291 -9.80 50.07 -9.92
C LEU A 291 -11.32 50.28 -9.69
N ILE A 292 -11.80 50.20 -8.45
CA ILE A 292 -13.21 50.43 -8.11
C ILE A 292 -13.43 51.88 -7.64
N GLN A 293 -12.40 52.55 -7.11
CA GLN A 293 -12.50 53.88 -6.51
C GLN A 293 -12.15 55.05 -7.44
N SER A 294 -11.59 54.79 -8.63
CA SER A 294 -11.25 55.81 -9.65
C SER A 294 -12.41 56.10 -10.60
#